data_AF-A0AA97P6P8-F1
#
_entry.id   AF-A0AA97P6P8-F1
#
_cell.length_a   1.000
_cell.length_b   1.000
_cell.length_c   1.000
_cell.angle_alpha   90.00
_cell.angle_beta   90.00
_cell.angle_gamma   90.00
#
_symmetry.space_group_name_H-M   'P 1'
#
loop_
_entity.id
_entity.type
_entity.pdbx_description
1 polymer ?
#
loop_
_entity_poly.entity_id
_entity_poly.type
_entity_poly.pdbx_seq_one_letter_code
_entity_poly.pdbx_strand_id
1 'polypeptide(L)'
;MDGGTSCMSGRTGAYRSEILRDYEFLEGFMKEEWWGKILKADDDNFVSRWLVSHKWKTWIQYEQECELETTLEDNIKFLYQCSRWARSNWRSNWTSLVKERHVWKQQWWCTYALHIATFTSLAFVFDFLILAALWWGTEGWEPVNRNRAIYAQLAFLAFSKVVKLVGLFRRHPADIMFLPVSIIFGYFHGLIKIYAGLTLNMTSWGSRTDGDTDDAHRLAPGPVRCSSLNTPRSEHKLPHYMQERDEIVNEKQQMREEEWEHL
;
A
#
# COMPACT_ATOMS: atom_id res chain seq x y z
N MET A 1 -3.21 -2.48 15.74
CA MET A 1 -4.49 -2.45 16.48
C MET A 1 -5.61 -3.12 15.69
N ASP A 2 -5.65 -2.93 14.37
CA ASP A 2 -6.62 -3.49 13.41
C ASP A 2 -6.00 -4.47 12.40
N GLY A 3 -4.74 -4.87 12.60
CA GLY A 3 -4.04 -5.89 11.81
C GLY A 3 -3.69 -5.47 10.37
N GLY A 4 -3.94 -4.21 10.00
CA GLY A 4 -3.72 -3.71 8.65
C GLY A 4 -2.28 -3.31 8.35
N THR A 5 -1.95 -3.38 7.07
CA THR A 5 -0.68 -2.93 6.50
C THR A 5 -0.95 -2.33 5.13
N SER A 6 -0.24 -1.25 4.78
CA SER A 6 -0.37 -0.65 3.45
C SER A 6 0.36 -1.45 2.38
N CYS A 7 1.41 -2.18 2.76
CA CYS A 7 2.22 -3.01 1.87
C CYS A 7 2.97 -4.06 2.70
N MET A 8 2.85 -5.34 2.33
CA MET A 8 3.69 -6.42 2.83
C MET A 8 4.90 -6.58 1.91
N SER A 9 6.09 -6.72 2.47
CA SER A 9 7.31 -6.85 1.67
C SER A 9 7.23 -8.07 0.75
N GLY A 10 7.47 -7.87 -0.56
CA GLY A 10 7.57 -8.97 -1.52
C GLY A 10 8.76 -9.91 -1.28
N ARG A 11 9.76 -9.51 -0.48
CA ARG A 11 10.92 -10.36 -0.16
C ARG A 11 10.69 -11.30 1.02
N THR A 12 9.75 -10.97 1.90
CA THR A 12 9.60 -11.62 3.21
C THR A 12 8.17 -12.08 3.49
N GLY A 13 7.26 -11.88 2.54
CA GLY A 13 5.87 -12.31 2.63
C GLY A 13 5.72 -13.80 2.35
N ALA A 14 5.03 -14.50 3.25
CA ALA A 14 4.57 -15.86 3.03
C ALA A 14 3.05 -15.86 2.79
N TYR A 15 2.63 -16.41 1.66
CA TYR A 15 1.22 -16.44 1.25
C TYR A 15 0.72 -17.88 1.19
N ARG A 16 -0.56 -18.07 1.51
CA ARG A 16 -1.22 -19.38 1.34
C ARG A 16 -1.31 -19.70 -0.15
N SER A 17 -0.98 -20.93 -0.52
CA SER A 17 -0.98 -21.36 -1.93
C SER A 17 -2.37 -21.27 -2.57
N GLU A 18 -3.44 -21.46 -1.80
CA GLU A 18 -4.83 -21.32 -2.27
C GLU A 18 -5.14 -19.91 -2.77
N ILE A 19 -4.54 -18.88 -2.16
CA ILE A 19 -4.73 -17.48 -2.56
C ILE A 19 -4.06 -17.24 -3.91
N LEU A 20 -2.82 -17.71 -4.08
CA LEU A 20 -2.05 -17.48 -5.30
C LEU A 20 -2.54 -18.31 -6.49
N ARG A 21 -3.26 -19.40 -6.23
CA ARG A 21 -3.86 -20.27 -7.26
C ARG A 21 -5.28 -19.86 -7.63
N ASP A 22 -5.88 -18.95 -6.87
CA ASP A 22 -7.23 -18.49 -7.11
C ASP A 22 -7.34 -17.75 -8.46
N TYR A 23 -8.41 -18.02 -9.19
CA TYR A 23 -8.60 -17.46 -10.53
C TYR A 23 -8.84 -15.94 -10.47
N GLU A 24 -9.62 -15.46 -9.51
CA GLU A 24 -9.90 -14.03 -9.35
C GLU A 24 -8.63 -13.27 -8.92
N PHE A 25 -7.80 -13.89 -8.07
CA PHE A 25 -6.48 -13.37 -7.73
C PHE A 25 -5.60 -13.21 -8.98
N LEU A 26 -5.43 -14.27 -9.77
CA LEU A 26 -4.57 -14.24 -10.95
C LEU A 26 -5.07 -13.25 -12.00
N GLU A 27 -6.37 -13.21 -12.25
CA GLU A 27 -6.98 -12.26 -13.17
C GLU A 27 -6.78 -10.82 -12.70
N GLY A 28 -7.04 -10.55 -11.42
CA GLY A 28 -6.85 -9.23 -10.83
C GLY A 28 -5.39 -8.79 -10.85
N PHE A 29 -4.46 -9.70 -10.55
CA PHE A 29 -3.02 -9.44 -10.54
C PHE A 29 -2.52 -9.08 -11.94
N MET A 30 -2.94 -9.83 -12.97
CA MET A 30 -2.53 -9.56 -14.36
C MET A 30 -3.17 -8.30 -14.95
N LYS A 31 -4.36 -7.92 -14.48
CA LYS A 31 -5.14 -6.77 -14.99
C LYS A 31 -5.05 -5.55 -14.08
N GLU A 32 -4.14 -5.54 -13.12
CA GLU A 32 -3.93 -4.40 -12.27
C GLU A 32 -3.72 -3.14 -13.13
N GLU A 33 -4.42 -2.06 -12.79
CA GLU A 33 -4.38 -0.84 -13.58
C GLU A 33 -4.17 0.43 -12.74
N TRP A 34 -3.45 1.36 -13.32
CA TRP A 34 -3.33 2.73 -12.86
C TRP A 34 -3.83 3.67 -13.96
N TRP A 35 -4.91 4.41 -13.69
CA TRP A 35 -5.55 5.32 -14.64
C TRP A 35 -5.88 4.67 -16.00
N GLY A 36 -6.45 3.46 -15.99
CA GLY A 36 -6.88 2.74 -17.19
C GLY A 36 -5.73 2.08 -17.97
N LYS A 37 -4.53 2.03 -17.38
CA LYS A 37 -3.33 1.46 -18.00
C LYS A 37 -2.78 0.34 -17.13
N ILE A 38 -2.35 -0.77 -17.73
CA ILE A 38 -1.90 -1.95 -16.99
C ILE A 38 -0.63 -1.63 -16.20
N LEU A 39 -0.66 -1.84 -14.89
CA LEU A 39 0.44 -1.61 -13.97
C LEU A 39 1.15 -2.95 -13.70
N LYS A 40 2.47 -2.99 -13.91
CA LYS A 40 3.32 -4.17 -13.63
C LYS A 40 4.58 -3.79 -12.83
N ALA A 41 4.41 -2.97 -11.80
CA ALA A 41 5.52 -2.42 -11.03
C ALA A 41 5.34 -2.49 -9.50
N ASP A 42 4.16 -2.94 -9.01
CA ASP A 42 3.73 -2.78 -7.61
C ASP A 42 3.07 -4.08 -7.05
N ASP A 43 3.64 -5.24 -7.39
CA ASP A 43 3.08 -6.56 -7.07
C ASP A 43 2.74 -6.73 -5.57
N ASP A 44 3.65 -6.31 -4.70
CA ASP A 44 3.51 -6.40 -3.24
C ASP A 44 2.32 -5.59 -2.69
N ASN A 45 2.10 -4.41 -3.25
CA ASN A 45 1.00 -3.53 -2.96
C ASN A 45 -0.33 -4.11 -3.46
N PHE A 46 -0.36 -4.71 -4.66
CA PHE A 46 -1.54 -5.40 -5.16
C PHE A 46 -1.94 -6.53 -4.22
N VAL A 47 -1.01 -7.43 -3.89
CA VAL A 47 -1.33 -8.59 -3.05
C VAL A 47 -1.86 -8.14 -1.70
N SER A 48 -1.25 -7.10 -1.11
CA SER A 48 -1.70 -6.53 0.17
C SER A 48 -3.13 -6.01 0.08
N ARG A 49 -3.47 -5.25 -0.98
CA ARG A 49 -4.83 -4.73 -1.20
C ARG A 49 -5.86 -5.82 -1.44
N TRP A 50 -5.51 -6.80 -2.27
CA TRP A 50 -6.39 -7.93 -2.58
C TRP A 50 -6.73 -8.74 -1.33
N LEU A 51 -5.76 -8.96 -0.43
CA LEU A 51 -6.02 -9.64 0.83
C LEU A 51 -6.99 -8.85 1.71
N VAL A 52 -6.87 -7.52 1.76
CA VAL A 52 -7.81 -6.66 2.48
C VAL A 52 -9.20 -6.69 1.85
N SER A 53 -9.32 -6.67 0.52
CA SER A 53 -10.63 -6.72 -0.15
C SER A 53 -11.37 -8.04 0.12
N HIS A 54 -10.64 -9.15 0.23
CA HIS A 54 -11.17 -10.49 0.50
C HIS A 54 -11.17 -10.86 1.98
N LYS A 55 -10.86 -9.91 2.88
CA LYS A 55 -10.89 -10.08 4.34
C LYS A 55 -9.97 -11.19 4.86
N TRP A 56 -8.87 -11.45 4.16
CA TRP A 56 -7.83 -12.36 4.67
C TRP A 56 -7.14 -11.74 5.87
N LYS A 57 -6.89 -12.56 6.90
CA LYS A 57 -6.14 -12.12 8.08
C LYS A 57 -4.64 -12.13 7.78
N THR A 58 -4.01 -10.99 7.97
CA THR A 58 -2.55 -10.80 7.85
C THR A 58 -1.92 -10.71 9.24
N TRP A 59 -0.71 -11.27 9.38
CA TRP A 59 0.07 -11.24 10.62
C TRP A 59 1.51 -10.86 10.31
N ILE A 60 2.12 -10.08 11.21
CA ILE A 60 3.54 -9.72 11.14
C ILE A 60 4.25 -10.45 12.28
N GLN A 61 5.29 -11.21 11.95
CA GLN A 61 6.13 -11.89 12.93
C GLN A 61 7.24 -10.93 13.37
N TYR A 62 7.34 -10.69 14.68
CA TYR A 62 8.28 -9.75 15.28
C TYR A 62 9.48 -10.45 15.95
N GLU A 63 9.75 -11.68 15.55
CA GLU A 63 10.79 -12.52 16.15
C GLU A 63 12.15 -12.22 15.52
N GLN A 64 13.22 -12.19 16.33
CA GLN A 64 14.55 -11.78 15.87
C GLN A 64 15.11 -12.74 14.80
N GLU A 65 14.80 -14.03 14.91
CA GLU A 65 15.17 -15.08 13.95
C GLU A 65 14.50 -14.90 12.57
N CYS A 66 13.46 -14.07 12.50
CA CYS A 66 12.73 -13.74 11.26
C CYS A 66 13.02 -12.31 10.78
N GLU A 67 13.92 -11.58 11.44
CA GLU A 67 14.32 -10.23 11.04
C GLU A 67 15.18 -10.30 9.77
N LEU A 68 14.75 -9.59 8.73
CA LEU A 68 15.47 -9.49 7.47
C LEU A 68 15.85 -8.04 7.23
N GLU A 69 17.15 -7.80 7.16
CA GLU A 69 17.68 -6.47 6.86
C GLU A 69 17.61 -6.22 5.36
N THR A 70 17.00 -5.09 4.99
CA THR A 70 16.99 -4.66 3.58
C THR A 70 18.31 -4.00 3.28
N THR A 71 19.11 -4.64 2.42
CA THR A 71 20.28 -3.99 1.83
C THR A 71 19.84 -2.83 0.95
N LEU A 72 20.28 -1.63 1.33
CA LEU A 72 20.10 -0.40 0.56
C LEU A 72 21.28 -0.22 -0.39
N GLU A 73 21.04 0.47 -1.50
CA GLU A 73 22.14 0.91 -2.37
C GLU A 73 22.97 1.98 -1.63
N ASP A 74 24.28 1.96 -1.83
CA ASP A 74 25.25 2.88 -1.21
C ASP A 74 25.53 4.15 -2.06
N ASN A 75 24.91 4.22 -3.25
CA ASN A 75 25.19 5.21 -4.28
C ASN A 75 23.90 5.95 -4.70
N ILE A 76 23.99 6.76 -5.76
CA ILE A 76 22.85 7.56 -6.28
C ILE A 76 21.62 6.68 -6.60
N LYS A 77 21.79 5.37 -6.86
CA LYS A 77 20.69 4.43 -7.05
C LYS A 77 19.76 4.32 -5.84
N PHE A 78 20.23 4.66 -4.63
CA PHE A 78 19.38 4.76 -3.46
C PHE A 78 18.23 5.76 -3.67
N LEU A 79 18.50 6.89 -4.34
CA LEU A 79 17.47 7.89 -4.64
C LEU A 79 16.43 7.35 -5.64
N TYR A 80 16.86 6.54 -6.61
CA TYR A 80 15.94 5.85 -7.52
C TYR A 80 15.08 4.83 -6.77
N GLN A 81 15.65 4.09 -5.83
CA GLN A 81 14.88 3.19 -4.97
C GLN A 81 13.83 3.94 -4.13
N CYS A 82 14.21 5.02 -3.45
CA CYS A 82 13.28 5.85 -2.68
C CYS A 82 12.16 6.41 -3.56
N SER A 83 12.51 6.93 -4.75
CA SER A 83 11.54 7.48 -5.70
C SER A 83 10.56 6.42 -6.18
N ARG A 84 11.04 5.21 -6.49
CA ARG A 84 10.20 4.07 -6.87
C ARG A 84 9.23 3.70 -5.75
N TRP A 85 9.72 3.47 -4.54
CA TRP A 85 8.87 3.13 -3.40
C TRP A 85 7.85 4.22 -3.09
N ALA A 86 8.24 5.50 -3.19
CA ALA A 86 7.33 6.61 -3.03
C ALA A 86 6.21 6.58 -4.10
N ARG A 87 6.53 6.34 -5.38
CA ARG A 87 5.53 6.22 -6.45
C ARG A 87 4.55 5.07 -6.20
N SER A 88 5.07 3.88 -5.88
CA SER A 88 4.27 2.70 -5.56
C SER A 88 3.31 2.98 -4.39
N ASN A 89 3.83 3.62 -3.33
CA ASN A 89 3.03 3.98 -2.16
C ASN A 89 1.94 5.02 -2.49
N TRP A 90 2.23 6.02 -3.32
CA TRP A 90 1.22 6.97 -3.80
C TRP A 90 0.10 6.28 -4.58
N ARG A 91 0.46 5.45 -5.57
CA ARG A 91 -0.51 4.74 -6.42
C ARG A 91 -1.37 3.78 -5.60
N SER A 92 -0.73 2.91 -4.82
CA SER A 92 -1.41 1.91 -4.01
C SER A 92 -2.35 2.56 -2.99
N ASN A 93 -1.87 3.54 -2.23
CA ASN A 93 -2.71 4.18 -1.20
C ASN A 93 -3.88 4.96 -1.79
N TRP A 94 -3.69 5.61 -2.94
CA TRP A 94 -4.80 6.24 -3.66
C TRP A 94 -5.85 5.21 -4.08
N THR A 95 -5.43 4.08 -4.65
CA THR A 95 -6.33 3.00 -5.05
C THR A 95 -7.10 2.43 -3.85
N SER A 96 -6.42 2.15 -2.74
CA SER A 96 -7.06 1.68 -1.49
C SER A 96 -8.07 2.67 -0.93
N LEU A 97 -7.72 3.96 -0.88
CA LEU A 97 -8.56 4.98 -0.27
C LEU A 97 -9.74 5.40 -1.14
N VAL A 98 -9.55 5.49 -2.45
CA VAL A 98 -10.50 6.15 -3.37
C VAL A 98 -11.24 5.16 -4.25
N LYS A 99 -10.55 4.15 -4.81
CA LYS A 99 -11.15 3.18 -5.75
C LYS A 99 -11.80 2.02 -4.99
N GLU A 100 -11.03 1.33 -4.16
CA GLU A 100 -11.46 0.10 -3.47
C GLU A 100 -12.24 0.38 -2.17
N ARG A 101 -11.79 1.35 -1.37
CA ARG A 101 -12.44 1.85 -0.14
C ARG A 101 -12.65 0.80 0.97
N HIS A 102 -12.10 -0.41 0.84
CA HIS A 102 -12.22 -1.45 1.86
C HIS A 102 -11.58 -1.06 3.19
N VAL A 103 -10.45 -0.35 3.13
CA VAL A 103 -9.67 0.08 4.31
C VAL A 103 -10.49 0.96 5.27
N TRP A 104 -11.40 1.79 4.76
CA TRP A 104 -12.26 2.65 5.57
C TRP A 104 -13.18 1.88 6.51
N LYS A 105 -13.66 0.71 6.09
CA LYS A 105 -14.60 -0.10 6.86
C LYS A 105 -13.90 -1.14 7.72
N GLN A 106 -12.75 -1.63 7.28
CA GLN A 106 -12.05 -2.75 7.92
C GLN A 106 -10.90 -2.31 8.84
N GLN A 107 -10.20 -1.23 8.48
CA GLN A 107 -8.90 -0.86 9.05
C GLN A 107 -8.80 0.66 9.23
N TRP A 108 -9.70 1.23 10.01
CA TRP A 108 -9.76 2.66 10.30
C TRP A 108 -8.47 3.26 10.89
N TRP A 109 -7.75 2.53 11.75
CA TRP A 109 -6.48 3.01 12.32
C TRP A 109 -5.39 3.02 11.26
N CYS A 110 -5.26 1.97 10.45
CA CYS A 110 -4.31 1.96 9.32
C CYS A 110 -4.68 2.98 8.25
N THR A 111 -5.97 3.20 8.00
CA THR A 111 -6.48 4.25 7.10
C THR A 111 -5.92 5.61 7.51
N TYR A 112 -6.01 5.94 8.80
CA TYR A 112 -5.44 7.17 9.34
C TYR A 112 -3.90 7.16 9.34
N ALA A 113 -3.27 6.15 9.94
CA ALA A 113 -1.85 6.16 10.28
C ALA A 113 -0.91 5.78 9.12
N LEU A 114 -1.40 5.06 8.09
CA LEU A 114 -0.59 4.58 6.96
C LEU A 114 -1.03 5.25 5.65
N HIS A 115 -2.33 5.14 5.33
CA HIS A 115 -2.83 5.59 4.03
C HIS A 115 -2.95 7.12 3.95
N ILE A 116 -3.63 7.76 4.91
CA ILE A 116 -3.75 9.24 4.96
C ILE A 116 -2.39 9.87 5.27
N ALA A 117 -1.61 9.26 6.16
CA ALA A 117 -0.27 9.72 6.50
C ALA A 117 0.65 9.91 5.29
N THR A 118 0.41 9.18 4.19
CA THR A 118 1.17 9.37 2.93
C THR A 118 1.06 10.80 2.42
N PHE A 119 -0.14 11.39 2.45
CA PHE A 119 -0.41 12.75 1.98
C PHE A 119 0.00 13.84 2.98
N THR A 120 0.02 13.51 4.27
CA THR A 120 0.35 14.47 5.35
C THR A 120 1.80 14.39 5.82
N SER A 121 2.60 13.45 5.29
CA SER A 121 4.00 13.23 5.70
C SER A 121 5.01 14.28 5.18
N LEU A 122 4.56 15.45 4.72
CA LEU A 122 5.43 16.55 4.30
C LEU A 122 5.96 17.33 5.51
N ALA A 123 6.80 16.67 6.31
CA ALA A 123 7.36 17.26 7.53
C ALA A 123 8.06 18.60 7.28
N PHE A 124 8.75 18.75 6.13
CA PHE A 124 9.41 20.01 5.78
C PHE A 124 8.42 21.16 5.54
N VAL A 125 7.12 20.90 5.33
CA VAL A 125 6.10 21.96 5.22
C VAL A 125 5.44 22.14 6.57
N PHE A 126 4.91 21.06 7.14
CA PHE A 126 4.10 21.11 8.35
C PHE A 126 4.88 21.54 9.59
N ASP A 127 6.17 21.21 9.72
CA ASP A 127 6.96 21.60 10.88
C ASP A 127 7.21 23.12 10.92
N PHE A 128 7.44 23.76 9.79
CA PHE A 128 7.54 25.24 9.75
C PHE A 128 6.17 25.90 9.85
N LEU A 129 5.14 25.34 9.22
CA LEU A 129 3.79 25.89 9.30
C LEU A 129 3.25 25.85 10.73
N ILE A 130 3.48 24.76 11.49
CA ILE A 130 3.01 24.68 12.87
C ILE A 130 3.77 25.66 13.79
N LEU A 131 5.06 25.89 13.53
CA LEU A 131 5.83 26.91 14.24
C LEU A 131 5.36 28.33 13.89
N ALA A 132 5.09 28.61 12.61
CA ALA A 132 4.56 29.90 12.17
C ALA A 132 3.14 30.16 12.70
N ALA A 133 2.28 29.14 12.66
CA ALA A 133 0.93 29.20 13.22
C ALA A 133 0.97 29.45 14.73
N LEU A 134 1.88 28.80 15.47
CA LEU A 134 2.09 29.06 16.88
C LEU A 134 2.59 30.49 17.12
N TRP A 135 3.54 30.96 16.31
CA TRP A 135 4.08 32.31 16.42
C TRP A 135 3.00 33.37 16.24
N TRP A 136 2.17 33.26 15.22
CA TRP A 136 1.06 34.19 14.96
C TRP A 136 -0.08 34.03 15.97
N GLY A 137 -0.45 32.79 16.32
CA GLY A 137 -1.52 32.52 17.28
C GLY A 137 -1.22 32.99 18.71
N THR A 138 0.05 33.20 19.05
CA THR A 138 0.50 33.65 20.37
C THR A 138 0.95 35.12 20.40
N GLU A 139 0.63 35.91 19.36
CA GLU A 139 1.07 37.31 19.27
C GLU A 139 0.65 38.16 20.47
N GLY A 140 -0.57 37.96 20.99
CA GLY A 140 -1.10 38.69 22.15
C GLY A 140 -0.73 38.12 23.52
N TRP A 141 0.10 37.07 23.58
CA TRP A 141 0.45 36.44 24.86
C TRP A 141 1.58 37.18 25.57
N GLU A 142 1.62 37.05 26.90
CA GLU A 142 2.77 37.49 27.68
C GLU A 142 4.08 36.85 27.14
N PRO A 143 5.18 37.60 26.99
CA PRO A 143 6.43 37.08 26.40
C PRO A 143 6.95 35.79 27.05
N VAL A 144 6.81 35.66 28.37
CA VAL A 144 7.24 34.47 29.11
C VAL A 144 6.44 33.23 28.70
N ASN A 145 5.13 33.35 28.61
CA ASN A 145 4.24 32.25 28.23
C ASN A 145 4.40 31.89 26.75
N ARG A 146 4.63 32.90 25.90
CA ARG A 146 4.94 32.70 24.48
C ARG A 146 6.24 31.89 24.29
N ASN A 147 7.30 32.25 25.00
CA ASN A 147 8.56 31.52 24.95
C ASN A 147 8.40 30.07 25.42
N ARG A 148 7.64 29.85 26.51
CA ARG A 148 7.33 28.49 26.99
C ARG A 148 6.60 27.65 25.94
N ALA A 149 5.61 28.23 25.26
CA ALA A 149 4.88 27.53 24.20
C ALA A 149 5.80 27.16 23.03
N ILE A 150 6.69 28.07 22.61
CA ILE A 150 7.66 27.82 21.54
C ILE A 150 8.63 26.71 21.96
N TYR A 151 9.19 26.75 23.17
CA TYR A 151 10.09 25.70 23.66
C TYR A 151 9.39 24.35 23.77
N ALA A 152 8.13 24.31 24.24
CA ALA A 152 7.34 23.10 24.27
C ALA A 152 7.10 22.53 22.87
N GLN A 153 6.82 23.40 21.88
CA GLN A 153 6.65 22.99 20.49
C GLN A 153 7.95 22.47 19.87
N LEU A 154 9.08 23.12 20.13
CA LEU A 154 10.39 22.65 19.66
C LEU A 154 10.75 21.29 20.30
N ALA A 155 10.49 21.12 21.60
CA ALA A 155 10.69 19.84 22.28
C ALA A 155 9.79 18.74 21.70
N PHE A 156 8.52 19.06 21.39
CA PHE A 156 7.60 18.13 20.74
C PHE A 156 8.07 17.75 19.32
N LEU A 157 8.54 18.71 18.53
CA LEU A 157 9.11 18.44 17.21
C LEU A 157 10.35 17.54 17.32
N ALA A 158 11.28 17.85 18.23
CA ALA A 158 12.46 17.01 18.46
C ALA A 158 12.07 15.58 18.85
N PHE A 159 11.12 15.43 19.78
CA PHE A 159 10.58 14.13 20.18
C PHE A 159 10.00 13.36 18.99
N SER A 160 9.23 14.03 18.12
CA SER A 160 8.63 13.40 16.93
C SER A 160 9.66 12.85 15.94
N LYS A 161 10.87 13.41 15.90
CA LYS A 161 11.96 12.92 15.04
C LYS A 161 12.69 11.71 15.63
N VAL A 162 12.69 11.58 16.96
CA VAL A 162 13.39 10.52 17.65
C VAL A 162 12.51 9.29 17.87
N VAL A 163 11.19 9.47 18.05
CA VAL A 163 10.28 8.38 18.48
C VAL A 163 10.36 7.11 17.62
N LYS A 164 10.48 7.26 16.28
CA LYS A 164 10.59 6.11 15.36
C LYS A 164 11.96 5.41 15.42
N LEU A 165 13.00 6.12 15.84
CA LEU A 165 14.38 5.63 15.91
C LEU A 165 14.74 5.05 17.28
N VAL A 166 13.87 5.15 18.29
CA VAL A 166 14.13 4.61 19.64
C VAL A 166 14.47 3.12 19.60
N GLY A 167 13.79 2.34 18.77
CA GLY A 167 14.09 0.91 18.60
C GLY A 167 15.50 0.66 18.08
N LEU A 168 15.96 1.47 17.10
CA LEU A 168 17.32 1.41 16.57
C LEU A 168 18.34 1.79 17.65
N PHE A 169 18.15 2.93 18.32
CA PHE A 169 19.10 3.41 19.33
C PHE A 169 19.19 2.51 20.57
N ARG A 170 18.13 1.75 20.87
CA ARG A 170 18.17 0.75 21.95
C ARG A 170 19.08 -0.43 21.60
N ARG A 171 19.19 -0.80 20.32
CA ARG A 171 20.08 -1.88 19.85
C ARG A 171 21.49 -1.36 19.56
N HIS A 172 21.58 -0.18 18.96
CA HIS A 172 22.83 0.45 18.52
C HIS A 172 22.91 1.91 19.02
N PRO A 173 23.32 2.13 20.27
CA PRO A 173 23.32 3.47 20.87
C PRO A 173 24.30 4.43 20.19
N ALA A 174 25.36 3.93 19.57
CA ALA A 174 26.33 4.73 18.81
C ALA A 174 25.69 5.45 17.61
N ASP A 175 24.61 4.90 17.04
CA ASP A 175 23.95 5.43 15.85
C ASP A 175 23.24 6.77 16.10
N ILE A 176 23.13 7.20 17.36
CA ILE A 176 22.62 8.54 17.70
C ILE A 176 23.40 9.65 17.00
N MET A 177 24.67 9.41 16.67
CA MET A 177 25.48 10.36 15.89
C MET A 177 24.90 10.67 14.50
N PHE A 178 24.11 9.75 13.93
CA PHE A 178 23.46 9.92 12.64
C PHE A 178 22.09 10.60 12.72
N LEU A 179 21.61 10.93 13.93
CA LEU A 179 20.33 11.61 14.11
C LEU A 179 20.21 12.92 13.32
N PRO A 180 21.21 13.82 13.28
CA PRO A 180 21.12 15.04 12.47
C PRO A 180 20.96 14.74 10.98
N VAL A 181 21.71 13.77 10.46
CA VAL A 181 21.64 13.34 9.06
C VAL A 181 20.26 12.74 8.75
N SER A 182 19.72 11.92 9.65
CA SER A 182 18.39 11.33 9.54
C SER A 182 17.28 12.40 9.44
N ILE A 183 17.37 13.46 10.25
CA ILE A 183 16.40 14.57 10.22
C ILE A 183 16.47 15.32 8.89
N ILE A 184 17.67 15.69 8.44
CA ILE A 184 17.88 16.39 7.16
C ILE A 184 17.38 15.52 6.01
N PHE A 185 17.72 14.24 6.01
CA PHE A 185 17.25 13.30 5.00
C PHE A 185 15.73 13.15 5.05
N GLY A 186 15.10 13.14 6.22
CA GLY A 186 13.65 13.12 6.36
C GLY A 186 12.95 14.30 5.67
N TYR A 187 13.52 15.51 5.78
CA TYR A 187 13.02 16.68 5.05
C TYR A 187 13.23 16.55 3.54
N PHE A 188 14.44 16.15 3.11
CA PHE A 188 14.75 15.92 1.71
C PHE A 188 13.86 14.83 1.08
N HIS A 189 13.58 13.76 1.81
CA HIS A 189 12.69 12.68 1.38
C HIS A 189 11.24 13.16 1.21
N GLY A 190 10.84 14.24 1.89
CA GLY A 190 9.59 14.94 1.61
C GLY A 190 9.54 15.50 0.17
N LEU A 191 10.66 16.03 -0.34
CA LEU A 191 10.78 16.49 -1.72
C LEU A 191 10.73 15.32 -2.71
N ILE A 192 11.37 14.19 -2.40
CA ILE A 192 11.27 12.95 -3.20
C ILE A 192 9.80 12.51 -3.31
N LYS A 193 9.03 12.57 -2.22
CA LYS A 193 7.60 12.22 -2.24
C LYS A 193 6.79 13.15 -3.14
N ILE A 194 7.08 14.45 -3.17
CA ILE A 194 6.42 15.39 -4.08
C ILE A 194 6.78 15.06 -5.53
N TYR A 195 8.07 14.88 -5.82
CA TYR A 195 8.54 14.49 -7.14
C TYR A 195 7.89 13.19 -7.62
N ALA A 196 7.81 12.17 -6.75
CA ALA A 196 7.13 10.91 -7.02
C ALA A 196 5.64 11.12 -7.32
N GLY A 197 4.95 11.97 -6.55
CA GLY A 197 3.54 12.33 -6.78
C GLY A 197 3.29 13.03 -8.12
N LEU A 198 4.26 13.78 -8.63
CA LEU A 198 4.19 14.42 -9.95
C LEU A 198 4.59 13.46 -11.09
N THR A 199 5.26 12.35 -10.79
CA THR A 199 5.81 11.40 -11.77
C THR A 199 5.22 10.00 -11.65
N LEU A 200 3.96 9.87 -11.23
CA LEU A 200 3.29 8.57 -11.03
C LEU A 200 3.18 7.72 -12.31
N ASN A 201 3.30 8.36 -13.48
CA ASN A 201 3.34 7.71 -14.79
C ASN A 201 4.68 7.05 -15.12
N MET A 202 5.71 7.21 -14.28
CA MET A 202 6.99 6.53 -14.46
C MET A 202 6.99 5.20 -13.69
N THR A 203 7.31 4.11 -14.38
CA THR A 203 7.35 2.75 -13.80
C THR A 203 8.73 2.12 -13.77
N SER A 204 9.76 2.85 -14.22
CA SER A 204 11.12 2.34 -14.25
C SER A 204 11.64 2.01 -12.85
N TRP A 205 12.40 0.93 -12.79
CA TRP A 205 13.12 0.48 -11.61
C TRP A 205 14.36 1.32 -11.37
N GLY A 206 15.12 1.66 -12.43
CA GLY A 206 16.26 2.58 -12.41
C GLY A 206 17.48 2.13 -11.58
N SER A 207 17.28 1.26 -10.59
CA SER A 207 18.33 0.63 -9.79
C SER A 207 18.72 -0.77 -10.29
N ARG A 208 17.94 -1.36 -11.19
CA ARG A 208 18.10 -2.73 -11.70
C ARG A 208 18.18 -2.72 -13.23
N THR A 209 19.23 -3.34 -13.78
CA THR A 209 19.48 -3.39 -15.23
C THR A 209 18.48 -4.26 -15.98
N ASP A 210 17.92 -5.27 -15.32
CA ASP A 210 16.90 -6.19 -15.84
C ASP A 210 15.47 -5.69 -15.58
N GLY A 211 15.27 -4.90 -14.52
CA GLY A 211 13.97 -4.38 -14.10
C GLY A 211 13.31 -3.44 -15.12
N ASP A 212 14.08 -2.86 -16.03
CA ASP A 212 13.62 -1.89 -17.03
C ASP A 212 13.40 -2.53 -18.43
N THR A 213 13.68 -3.82 -18.60
CA THR A 213 13.57 -4.53 -19.90
C THR A 213 12.16 -4.46 -20.50
N ASP A 214 11.13 -4.46 -19.66
CA ASP A 214 9.71 -4.43 -20.05
C ASP A 214 9.02 -3.09 -19.77
N ASP A 215 9.77 -2.00 -19.54
CA ASP A 215 9.18 -0.70 -19.21
C ASP A 215 8.20 -0.19 -20.27
N ALA A 216 8.47 -0.48 -21.55
CA ALA A 216 7.60 -0.12 -22.67
C ALA A 216 6.21 -0.81 -22.61
N HIS A 217 6.11 -1.95 -21.91
CA HIS A 217 4.87 -2.69 -21.71
C HIS A 217 4.16 -2.31 -20.42
N ARG A 218 4.80 -1.52 -19.54
CA ARG A 218 4.18 -0.99 -18.33
C ARG A 218 3.38 0.26 -18.67
N LEU A 219 2.22 0.41 -18.04
CA LEU A 219 1.24 1.45 -18.35
C LEU A 219 0.79 1.43 -19.82
N ALA A 220 0.82 0.26 -20.46
CA ALA A 220 0.18 0.06 -21.75
C ALA A 220 -1.34 0.24 -21.60
N PRO A 221 -2.03 0.82 -22.60
CA PRO A 221 -3.49 0.85 -22.60
C PRO A 221 -4.03 -0.58 -22.48
N GLY A 222 -5.06 -0.77 -21.65
CA GLY A 222 -5.68 -2.08 -21.49
C GLY A 222 -6.13 -2.66 -22.84
N PRO A 223 -6.08 -3.99 -23.02
CA PRO A 223 -6.51 -4.61 -24.26
C PRO A 223 -7.97 -4.23 -24.55
N VAL A 224 -8.19 -3.57 -25.69
CA VAL A 224 -9.53 -3.24 -26.16
C VAL A 224 -10.22 -4.55 -26.55
N ARG A 225 -11.41 -4.80 -25.99
CA ARG A 225 -12.21 -5.97 -26.36
C ARG A 225 -12.43 -5.94 -27.87
N CYS A 226 -12.07 -7.03 -28.57
CA CYS A 226 -12.21 -7.07 -30.03
C CYS A 226 -13.67 -6.79 -30.40
N SER A 227 -13.92 -5.85 -31.30
CA SER A 227 -15.28 -5.47 -31.73
C SER A 227 -16.05 -6.62 -32.39
N SER A 228 -15.34 -7.66 -32.87
CA SER A 228 -15.91 -8.89 -33.40
C SER A 228 -16.44 -9.86 -32.32
N LEU A 229 -16.10 -9.65 -31.05
CA LEU A 229 -16.55 -10.43 -29.90
C LEU A 229 -17.73 -9.78 -29.17
N ASN A 230 -18.38 -8.79 -29.78
CA ASN A 230 -19.69 -8.34 -29.33
C ASN A 230 -20.67 -9.50 -29.49
N THR A 231 -20.90 -10.26 -28.43
CA THR A 231 -22.09 -11.10 -28.36
C THR A 231 -23.28 -10.16 -28.55
N PRO A 232 -24.18 -10.43 -29.52
CA PRO A 232 -25.41 -9.66 -29.60
C PRO A 232 -26.07 -9.72 -28.22
N ARG A 233 -26.68 -8.62 -27.79
CA ARG A 233 -27.55 -8.57 -26.60
C ARG A 233 -28.74 -9.52 -26.85
N SER A 234 -28.50 -10.81 -26.67
CA SER A 234 -29.49 -11.86 -26.73
C SER A 234 -30.27 -11.78 -25.43
N GLU A 235 -31.57 -11.50 -25.51
CA GLU A 235 -32.52 -11.64 -24.39
C GLU A 235 -32.66 -13.10 -23.93
N HIS A 236 -32.01 -14.05 -24.61
CA HIS A 236 -31.98 -15.44 -24.19
C HIS A 236 -30.78 -15.66 -23.28
N LYS A 237 -31.08 -15.93 -22.00
CA LYS A 237 -30.13 -16.46 -21.02
C LYS A 237 -29.43 -17.66 -21.66
N LEU A 238 -28.11 -17.60 -21.77
CA LEU A 238 -27.32 -18.78 -22.10
C LEU A 238 -27.61 -19.85 -21.02
N PRO A 239 -27.76 -21.13 -21.39
CA PRO A 239 -27.90 -22.20 -20.40
C PRO A 239 -26.64 -22.17 -19.52
N HIS A 240 -26.81 -21.71 -18.28
CA HIS A 240 -25.73 -21.72 -17.31
C HIS A 240 -25.46 -23.20 -16.97
N TYR A 241 -24.23 -23.65 -17.18
CA TYR A 241 -23.76 -24.99 -16.78
C TYR A 241 -24.03 -25.33 -15.30
N MET A 242 -24.23 -24.32 -14.45
CA MET A 242 -24.64 -24.50 -13.05
C MET A 242 -26.09 -24.98 -12.90
N GLN A 243 -27.00 -24.59 -13.79
CA GLN A 243 -28.42 -24.91 -13.70
C GLN A 243 -28.68 -26.40 -13.97
N GLU A 244 -28.01 -26.97 -14.98
CA GLU A 244 -27.99 -28.42 -15.26
C GLU A 244 -27.41 -29.22 -14.09
N ARG A 245 -26.39 -28.66 -13.41
CA ARG A 245 -25.74 -29.35 -12.29
C ARG A 245 -26.64 -29.38 -11.05
N ASP A 246 -27.38 -28.31 -10.78
CA ASP A 246 -28.31 -28.23 -9.66
C ASP A 246 -29.56 -29.09 -9.89
N GLU A 247 -30.05 -29.18 -11.13
CA GLU A 247 -31.15 -30.08 -11.51
C GLU A 247 -30.76 -31.56 -11.35
N ILE A 248 -29.57 -31.95 -11.83
CA ILE A 248 -29.05 -33.32 -11.67
C ILE A 248 -28.79 -33.67 -10.20
N VAL A 249 -28.38 -32.71 -9.38
CA VAL A 249 -28.19 -32.92 -7.93
C VAL A 249 -29.52 -33.10 -7.22
N ASN A 250 -30.54 -32.29 -7.57
CA ASN A 250 -31.88 -32.42 -7.02
C ASN A 250 -32.54 -33.75 -7.41
N GLU A 251 -32.48 -34.17 -8.68
CA GLU A 251 -33.02 -35.48 -9.11
C GLU A 251 -32.34 -36.65 -8.37
N LYS A 252 -31.02 -36.57 -8.16
CA LYS A 252 -30.27 -37.59 -7.40
C LYS A 252 -30.52 -37.55 -5.88
N GLN A 253 -31.10 -36.48 -5.35
CA GLN A 253 -31.53 -36.39 -3.97
C GLN A 253 -32.94 -36.96 -3.83
N GLN A 254 -33.83 -36.62 -4.76
CA GLN A 254 -35.20 -37.10 -4.82
C GLN A 254 -35.28 -38.62 -5.00
N MET A 255 -34.50 -39.18 -5.95
CA MET A 255 -34.45 -40.65 -6.13
C MET A 255 -33.87 -41.38 -4.91
N ARG A 256 -33.01 -40.73 -4.12
CA ARG A 256 -32.46 -41.32 -2.89
C ARG A 256 -33.50 -41.33 -1.78
N GLU A 257 -34.29 -40.26 -1.65
CA GLU A 257 -35.37 -40.17 -0.66
C GLU A 257 -36.48 -41.18 -0.96
N GLU A 258 -36.82 -41.41 -2.24
CA GLU A 258 -37.78 -42.44 -2.66
C GLU A 258 -37.28 -43.87 -2.40
N GLU A 259 -35.98 -44.16 -2.55
CA GLU A 259 -35.38 -45.45 -2.16
C GLU A 259 -35.46 -45.72 -0.64
N TRP A 260 -35.43 -44.68 0.20
CA TRP A 260 -35.53 -44.81 1.66
C TRP A 260 -36.97 -45.02 2.15
N GLU A 261 -38.00 -44.59 1.41
CA GLU A 261 -39.41 -44.83 1.79
C GLU A 261 -39.91 -46.25 1.43
N HIS A 262 -39.13 -47.00 0.65
CA HIS A 262 -39.47 -48.37 0.23
C HIS A 262 -38.72 -49.49 0.98
N LEU A 263 -37.96 -49.14 2.05
CA LEU A 263 -37.33 -50.07 3.00
C LEU A 263 -38.06 -50.06 4.35
#